data_AF-A0A9E2VZQ2-F1
#
_entry.id   AF-A0A9E2VZQ2-F1
#
_cell.length_a   1.000
_cell.length_b   1.000
_cell.length_c   1.000
_cell.angle_alpha   90.00
_cell.angle_beta   90.00
_cell.angle_gamma   90.00
#
_symmetry.space_group_name_H-M   'P 1'
#
loop_
_entity.id
_entity.type
_entity.pdbx_description
1 polymer ?
#
loop_
_entity_poly.entity_id
_entity_poly.type
_entity_poly.pdbx_seq_one_letter_code
_entity_poly.pdbx_strand_id
1 'polypeptide(L)'
;MEWRHQPLLPAEHAAAGASQIGVVVYDDGLVRDALITRCATDLAASGYRLGGIVQSNAHRPGRRRCDMYVKDLLGGDEVKISFDRGN
;
A
#
# COMPACT_ATOMS: atom_id res chain seq x y z
N MET A 1 -8.80 24.88 2.35
CA MET A 1 -9.34 23.80 3.21
C MET A 1 -8.18 23.25 4.00
N GLU A 2 -8.12 23.61 5.28
CA GLU A 2 -7.03 23.26 6.18
C GLU A 2 -7.30 21.87 6.76
N TRP A 3 -6.55 20.87 6.30
CA TRP A 3 -6.63 19.52 6.86
C TRP A 3 -5.71 19.44 8.08
N ARG A 4 -6.24 19.79 9.26
CA ARG A 4 -5.62 19.46 10.55
C ARG A 4 -5.89 17.99 10.88
N HIS A 5 -5.06 17.08 10.40
CA HIS A 5 -5.01 15.73 10.96
C HIS A 5 -4.00 15.66 12.08
N GLN A 6 -4.48 15.83 13.30
CA GLN A 6 -3.78 15.37 14.48
C GLN A 6 -4.65 14.34 15.18
N PRO A 7 -4.45 13.03 14.95
CA PRO A 7 -4.80 12.06 15.96
C PRO A 7 -3.64 12.06 16.96
N LEU A 8 -3.70 12.93 17.96
CA LEU A 8 -3.02 12.63 19.23
C LEU A 8 -3.79 11.48 19.84
N LEU A 9 -3.47 10.25 19.42
CA LEU A 9 -3.81 9.09 20.22
C LEU A 9 -3.12 9.30 21.57
N PRO A 10 -3.86 9.38 22.68
CA PRO A 10 -3.24 9.60 23.97
C PRO A 10 -2.27 8.46 24.26
N ALA A 11 -1.12 8.78 24.84
CA ALA A 11 -0.04 7.85 25.16
C ALA A 11 -0.46 6.69 26.09
N GLU A 12 -1.69 6.72 26.60
CA GLU A 12 -2.30 5.70 27.45
C GLU A 12 -2.57 4.35 26.74
N HIS A 13 -2.53 4.31 25.40
CA HIS A 13 -2.66 3.07 24.61
C HIS A 13 -1.33 2.42 24.23
N ALA A 14 -0.19 3.04 24.56
CA ALA A 14 1.14 2.43 24.38
C ALA A 14 1.42 1.46 25.54
N ALA A 15 0.55 0.47 25.74
CA ALA A 15 0.90 -0.68 26.56
C ALA A 15 2.06 -1.38 25.87
N ALA A 16 3.22 -1.45 26.53
CA ALA A 16 4.39 -2.15 26.02
C ALA A 16 3.99 -3.60 25.65
N GLY A 17 3.87 -3.87 24.34
CA GLY A 17 3.41 -5.16 23.82
C GLY A 17 2.18 -5.13 22.91
N ALA A 18 1.43 -4.01 22.82
CA ALA A 18 0.35 -3.86 21.85
C ALA A 18 0.89 -3.23 20.55
N SER A 19 0.93 -4.00 19.46
CA SER A 19 1.22 -3.44 18.14
C SER A 19 0.18 -2.37 17.80
N GLN A 20 0.63 -1.13 17.63
CA GLN A 20 -0.23 -0.03 17.23
C GLN A 20 -0.73 -0.29 15.80
N ILE A 21 -2.05 -0.37 15.63
CA ILE A 21 -2.69 -0.49 14.32
C ILE A 21 -3.01 0.93 13.83
N GLY A 22 -2.41 1.33 12.72
CA GLY A 22 -2.77 2.55 12.00
C GLY A 22 -3.84 2.28 10.95
N VAL A 23 -4.70 3.27 10.70
CA VAL A 23 -5.70 3.23 9.61
C VAL A 23 -5.43 4.39 8.65
N VAL A 24 -5.42 4.09 7.35
CA VAL A 24 -5.35 5.08 6.27
C VAL A 24 -6.67 5.02 5.51
N VAL A 25 -7.40 6.14 5.50
CA VAL A 25 -8.65 6.30 4.74
C VAL A 25 -8.33 6.97 3.41
N TYR A 26 -8.89 6.43 2.33
CA TYR A 26 -8.71 6.93 0.96
C TYR A 26 -10.03 6.80 0.19
N ASP A 27 -10.24 7.73 -0.74
CA ASP A 27 -11.39 7.80 -1.64
C ASP A 27 -11.10 7.16 -3.01
N ASP A 28 -9.83 7.08 -3.40
CA ASP A 28 -9.37 6.49 -4.67
C ASP A 28 -8.40 5.31 -4.43
N GLY A 29 -8.78 4.13 -4.93
CA GLY A 29 -7.98 2.92 -4.83
C GLY A 29 -6.65 2.97 -5.60
N LEU A 30 -6.56 3.73 -6.69
CA LEU A 30 -5.30 3.93 -7.42
C LEU A 30 -4.34 4.82 -6.62
N VAL A 31 -4.86 5.85 -5.97
CA VAL A 31 -4.07 6.73 -5.09
C VAL A 31 -3.55 5.96 -3.88
N ARG A 32 -4.37 5.07 -3.31
CA ARG A 32 -3.94 4.13 -2.27
C ARG A 32 -2.77 3.26 -2.72
N ASP A 33 -2.87 2.61 -3.88
CA ASP A 33 -1.83 1.69 -4.34
C ASP A 33 -0.49 2.39 -4.55
N ALA A 34 -0.53 3.61 -5.11
CA ALA A 34 0.65 4.45 -5.25
C ALA A 34 1.23 4.84 -3.88
N LEU A 35 0.39 5.22 -2.91
CA LEU A 35 0.82 5.56 -1.56
C LEU A 35 1.49 4.38 -0.86
N ILE A 36 0.85 3.21 -0.84
CA ILE A 36 1.39 2.02 -0.18
C ILE A 36 2.70 1.56 -0.84
N THR A 37 2.77 1.58 -2.16
CA THR A 37 4.01 1.27 -2.91
C THR A 37 5.14 2.21 -2.53
N ARG A 38 4.84 3.51 -2.41
CA ARG A 38 5.82 4.51 -2.00
C ARG A 38 6.28 4.31 -0.56
N CYS A 39 5.36 4.07 0.38
CA CYS A 39 5.71 3.76 1.76
C CYS A 39 6.64 2.55 1.87
N ALA A 40 6.33 1.46 1.14
CA ALA A 40 7.19 0.28 1.13
C ALA A 40 8.58 0.57 0.55
N THR A 41 8.64 1.38 -0.52
CA THR A 41 9.92 1.79 -1.13
C THR A 41 10.76 2.63 -0.18
N ASP A 42 10.15 3.63 0.47
CA ASP A 42 10.83 4.54 1.39
C ASP A 42 11.34 3.80 2.64
N LEU A 43 10.55 2.85 3.17
CA LEU A 43 10.95 2.00 4.29
C LEU A 43 12.10 1.05 3.91
N ALA A 44 12.02 0.41 2.74
CA ALA A 44 13.10 -0.45 2.25
C ALA A 44 14.39 0.35 2.03
N ALA A 45 14.31 1.55 1.44
CA ALA A 45 15.44 2.46 1.26
C ALA A 45 16.04 2.93 2.60
N SER A 46 15.23 2.96 3.66
CA SER A 46 15.67 3.27 5.02
C SER A 46 16.30 2.06 5.74
N GLY A 47 16.46 0.92 5.07
CA GLY A 47 17.13 -0.28 5.60
C GLY A 47 16.20 -1.26 6.33
N TYR A 48 14.89 -1.04 6.32
CA TYR A 48 13.95 -2.00 6.92
C TYR A 48 13.77 -3.23 6.03
N ARG A 49 13.72 -4.42 6.64
CA ARG A 49 13.30 -5.65 5.98
C ARG A 49 11.78 -5.76 6.07
N LEU A 50 11.12 -5.66 4.93
CA LEU A 50 9.67 -5.69 4.84
C LEU A 50 9.21 -7.12 4.50
N GLY A 51 8.11 -7.54 5.11
CA GLY A 51 7.40 -8.75 4.74
C GLY A 51 6.05 -8.43 4.10
N GLY A 52 5.45 -9.41 3.43
CA GLY A 52 4.14 -9.26 2.79
C GLY A 52 4.24 -8.77 1.35
N ILE A 53 3.14 -8.20 0.84
CA ILE A 53 2.99 -7.83 -0.56
C ILE A 53 2.45 -6.42 -0.74
N VAL A 54 2.81 -5.77 -1.85
CA VAL A 54 2.13 -4.57 -2.36
C VAL A 54 1.48 -4.86 -3.70
N GLN A 55 0.25 -4.35 -3.89
CA GLN A 55 -0.45 -4.45 -5.18
C GLN A 55 -0.25 -3.15 -5.98
N SER A 56 -0.03 -3.29 -7.28
CA SER A 56 -0.05 -2.18 -8.23
C SER A 56 -1.09 -2.41 -9.33
N ASN A 57 -1.72 -1.32 -9.77
CA ASN A 57 -2.75 -1.32 -10.80
C ASN A 57 -2.27 -0.49 -11.99
N ALA A 58 -1.82 -1.16 -13.06
CA ALA A 58 -1.36 -0.51 -14.27
C ALA A 58 -2.54 -0.26 -15.21
N HIS A 59 -2.90 1.02 -15.39
CA HIS A 59 -3.89 1.40 -16.40
C HIS A 59 -3.30 1.21 -17.81
N ARG A 60 -4.08 0.57 -18.69
CA ARG A 60 -3.74 0.38 -20.11
C ARG A 60 -4.75 1.13 -20.97
N PRO A 61 -4.32 2.15 -21.74
CA PRO A 61 -5.21 2.86 -22.65
C PRO A 61 -5.95 1.88 -23.57
N GLY A 62 -7.28 2.06 -23.70
CA GLY A 62 -8.12 1.20 -24.53
C GLY A 62 -8.58 -0.12 -23.89
N ARG A 63 -8.21 -0.40 -22.62
CA ARG A 63 -8.76 -1.54 -21.85
C ARG A 63 -9.70 -1.03 -20.77
N ARG A 64 -10.84 -1.71 -20.61
CA ARG A 64 -11.81 -1.42 -19.53
C ARG A 64 -11.34 -1.91 -18.16
N ARG A 65 -10.41 -2.86 -18.12
CA ARG A 65 -9.85 -3.44 -16.88
C ARG A 65 -8.34 -3.19 -16.82
N CYS A 66 -7.85 -2.80 -15.63
CA CYS A 66 -6.42 -2.62 -15.37
C CYS A 66 -5.71 -3.96 -15.18
N ASP A 67 -4.42 -3.98 -15.52
CA ASP A 67 -3.57 -5.08 -15.11
C ASP A 67 -3.21 -4.92 -13.63
N MET A 68 -3.31 -6.01 -12.86
CA MET A 68 -3.00 -6.02 -11.44
C MET A 68 -1.77 -6.89 -11.20
N TYR A 69 -0.82 -6.36 -10.45
CA TYR A 69 0.42 -7.04 -10.07
C TYR A 69 0.55 -7.05 -8.56
N VAL A 70 1.18 -8.10 -8.02
CA VAL A 70 1.62 -8.13 -6.62
C VAL A 70 3.13 -8.28 -6.58
N LYS A 71 3.77 -7.48 -5.75
CA LYS A 71 5.21 -7.57 -5.47
C LYS A 71 5.42 -8.08 -4.07
N ASP A 72 6.18 -9.16 -3.93
CA ASP A 72 6.68 -9.62 -2.64
C ASP A 72 7.73 -8.65 -2.11
N LEU A 73 7.53 -8.16 -0.89
CA LEU A 73 8.43 -7.19 -0.27
C LEU A 73 9.67 -7.86 0.34
N LEU A 74 9.65 -9.17 0.55
CA LEU A 74 10.76 -9.91 1.14
C LEU A 74 11.79 -10.37 0.10
N GLY A 75 11.32 -11.01 -0.97
CA GLY A 75 12.13 -11.54 -2.08
C GLY A 75 12.21 -10.59 -3.28
N GLY A 76 11.25 -9.70 -3.45
CA GLY A 76 11.23 -8.71 -4.53
C GLY A 76 10.53 -9.18 -5.82
N ASP A 77 10.09 -10.44 -5.88
CA ASP A 77 9.40 -11.02 -7.03
C ASP A 77 8.09 -10.29 -7.32
N GLU A 78 7.79 -10.04 -8.60
CA GLU A 78 6.54 -9.42 -9.04
C GLU A 78 5.76 -10.38 -9.93
N VAL A 79 4.47 -10.56 -9.63
CA VAL A 79 3.59 -11.50 -10.31
C VAL A 79 2.34 -10.79 -10.79
N LYS A 80 1.97 -10.99 -12.06
CA LYS A 80 0.68 -10.55 -12.60
C LYS A 80 -0.44 -11.43 -12.05
N ILE A 81 -1.42 -10.82 -11.37
CA ILE A 81 -2.57 -11.52 -10.79
C ILE A 81 -3.88 -11.25 -11.52
N SER A 82 -3.92 -10.25 -12.40
CA SER A 82 -5.09 -10.05 -13.27
C SER A 82 -5.16 -11.12 -14.35
N PHE A 83 -6.29 -11.83 -14.40
CA PHE A 83 -6.59 -12.74 -15.50
C PHE A 83 -7.18 -11.95 -16.67
N ASP A 84 -6.57 -12.04 -17.85
CA ASP A 84 -7.18 -11.51 -19.08
C ASP A 84 -8.35 -12.43 -19.47
N ARG A 85 -9.55 -12.10 -19.00
CA ARG A 85 -10.77 -12.86 -19.35
C ARG A 85 -11.36 -12.44 -20.70
N GLY A 86 -10.56 -11.84 -21.59
CA GLY A 86 -11.05 -11.29 -22.85
C GLY A 86 -11.84 -10.01 -22.63
N ASN A 87 -11.97 -9.24 -23.71
CA ASN A 87 -12.81 -8.04 -23.77
C ASN A 87 -14.28 -8.42 -23.84
#